data_AF-A0A1C7M262-F1
#
_entry.id   AF-A0A1C7M262-F1
#
_cell.length_a   1.000
_cell.length_b   1.000
_cell.length_c   1.000
_cell.angle_alpha   90.00
_cell.angle_beta   90.00
_cell.angle_gamma   90.00
#
_symmetry.space_group_name_H-M   'P 1'
#
loop_
_entity.id
_entity.type
_entity.pdbx_description
1 polymer ?
#
loop_
_entity_poly.entity_id
_entity_poly.type
_entity_poly.pdbx_seq_one_letter_code
_entity_poly.pdbx_strand_id
1 'polypeptide(L)'
;MIDARNKDDRIHRDISLDNIILVREPGNPIRRGYLIDWEVSCKVDADGRACDVAERQVLFHCGQCANHLTCLQGTWRYMSYNVLDKEDVVHSLSDDMESLLYVVLYCSLRWLPHDEDEKSLGAHLHALFDYSEFLVGRLLGGNGKYLFLSTRRYLEHITFAHPPIKEWLDTVAEYRCVRDSFNVSAIPQKVVHPKHLDAFWAEFLASHTLEAKDRIERVLPASSSLSYSNSSVRSTSSVVSSDTQDIQKVPANVMVP
;
A
#
# COMPACT_ATOMS: atom_id res chain seq x y z
N MET A 1 -4.93 -11.29 -13.58
CA MET A 1 -4.69 -9.97 -14.19
C MET A 1 -4.63 -10.03 -15.71
N ILE A 2 -3.75 -10.83 -16.33
CA ILE A 2 -3.70 -10.94 -17.80
C ILE A 2 -5.03 -11.42 -18.39
N ASP A 3 -5.69 -12.40 -17.75
CA ASP A 3 -7.02 -12.86 -18.17
C ASP A 3 -8.04 -11.73 -18.28
N ALA A 4 -8.09 -10.83 -17.30
CA ALA A 4 -9.04 -9.72 -17.29
C ALA A 4 -8.72 -8.70 -18.40
N ARG A 5 -7.43 -8.43 -18.62
CA ARG A 5 -6.99 -7.61 -19.76
C ARG A 5 -7.39 -8.26 -21.09
N ASN A 6 -7.11 -9.55 -21.28
CA ASN A 6 -7.41 -10.23 -22.54
C ASN A 6 -8.91 -10.38 -22.82
N LYS A 7 -9.74 -10.44 -21.77
CA LYS A 7 -11.19 -10.64 -21.90
C LYS A 7 -11.97 -9.33 -22.08
N ASP A 8 -11.53 -8.24 -21.47
CA ASP A 8 -12.31 -6.99 -21.42
C ASP A 8 -11.46 -5.70 -21.35
N ASP A 9 -10.14 -5.79 -21.52
CA ASP A 9 -9.21 -4.66 -21.41
C ASP A 9 -9.37 -3.89 -20.08
N ARG A 10 -9.38 -4.61 -18.95
CA ARG A 10 -9.58 -4.00 -17.61
C ARG A 10 -8.43 -4.22 -16.65
N ILE A 11 -8.24 -3.23 -15.79
CA ILE A 11 -7.36 -3.24 -14.61
C ILE A 11 -8.19 -3.15 -13.34
N HIS A 12 -7.73 -3.76 -12.26
CA HIS A 12 -8.43 -3.89 -10.99
C HIS A 12 -8.43 -2.61 -10.14
N ARG A 13 -7.29 -1.91 -10.06
CA ARG A 13 -7.06 -0.72 -9.22
C ARG A 13 -7.06 -0.93 -7.70
N ASP A 14 -7.42 -2.11 -7.21
CA ASP A 14 -7.46 -2.44 -5.78
C ASP A 14 -7.07 -3.90 -5.49
N ILE A 15 -5.81 -4.25 -5.79
CA ILE A 15 -5.29 -5.58 -5.48
C ILE A 15 -4.79 -5.59 -4.04
N SER A 16 -5.42 -6.42 -3.21
CA SER A 16 -5.15 -6.56 -1.79
C SER A 16 -5.31 -8.02 -1.34
N LEU A 17 -4.97 -8.33 -0.08
CA LEU A 17 -5.25 -9.65 0.50
C LEU A 17 -6.74 -9.98 0.54
N ASP A 18 -7.58 -8.96 0.80
CA ASP A 18 -9.01 -9.13 0.97
C ASP A 18 -9.73 -9.39 -0.37
N ASN A 19 -9.12 -8.94 -1.48
CA ASN A 19 -9.66 -9.10 -2.83
C ASN A 19 -9.13 -10.33 -3.57
N ILE A 20 -8.42 -11.25 -2.88
CA ILE A 20 -7.90 -12.50 -3.46
C ILE A 20 -8.47 -13.71 -2.73
N ILE A 21 -9.25 -14.52 -3.45
CA ILE A 21 -9.74 -15.82 -2.95
C ILE A 21 -8.88 -16.95 -3.49
N LEU A 22 -8.42 -17.84 -2.60
CA LEU A 22 -7.68 -19.05 -2.97
C LEU A 22 -8.61 -20.26 -3.05
N VAL A 23 -8.85 -20.77 -4.26
CA VAL A 23 -9.74 -21.91 -4.53
C VAL A 23 -8.92 -23.17 -4.81
N ARG A 24 -9.26 -24.27 -4.13
CA ARG A 24 -8.73 -25.60 -4.45
C ARG A 24 -9.62 -26.25 -5.50
N GLU A 25 -9.18 -26.24 -6.75
CA GLU A 25 -9.89 -26.90 -7.83
C GLU A 25 -9.75 -28.43 -7.74
N PRO A 26 -10.78 -29.20 -8.14
CA PRO A 26 -10.68 -30.66 -8.18
C PRO A 26 -9.49 -31.11 -9.03
N GLY A 27 -8.66 -32.00 -8.48
CA GLY A 27 -7.48 -32.54 -9.17
C GLY A 27 -6.26 -31.62 -9.21
N ASN A 28 -6.32 -30.39 -8.66
CA ASN A 28 -5.17 -29.50 -8.59
C ASN A 28 -4.62 -29.39 -7.15
N PRO A 29 -3.36 -29.81 -6.89
CA PRO A 29 -2.76 -29.68 -5.56
C PRO A 29 -2.52 -28.20 -5.17
N ILE A 30 -2.31 -27.33 -6.16
CA ILE A 30 -2.06 -25.89 -5.98
C ILE A 30 -3.39 -25.14 -6.03
N ARG A 31 -3.61 -24.23 -5.08
CA ARG A 31 -4.81 -23.38 -5.09
C ARG A 31 -4.68 -22.30 -6.15
N ARG A 32 -5.75 -22.09 -6.93
CA ARG A 32 -5.83 -20.97 -7.87
C ARG A 32 -6.33 -19.72 -7.15
N GLY A 33 -5.64 -18.60 -7.34
CA GLY A 33 -6.08 -17.29 -6.88
C GLY A 33 -7.09 -16.68 -7.85
N TYR A 34 -8.21 -16.22 -7.32
CA TYR A 34 -9.24 -15.48 -8.05
C TYR A 34 -9.35 -14.07 -7.47
N LEU A 35 -9.30 -13.07 -8.36
CA LEU A 35 -9.56 -11.68 -7.99
C LEU A 35 -11.07 -11.44 -7.94
N ILE A 36 -11.52 -10.83 -6.84
CA ILE A 36 -12.90 -10.40 -6.61
C ILE A 36 -12.95 -8.90 -6.41
N ASP A 37 -14.15 -8.35 -6.23
CA ASP A 37 -14.35 -6.92 -5.96
C ASP A 37 -13.85 -5.99 -7.08
N TRP A 38 -14.47 -6.17 -8.24
CA TRP A 38 -14.15 -5.41 -9.44
C TRP A 38 -14.92 -4.08 -9.51
N GLU A 39 -15.53 -3.58 -8.44
CA GLU A 39 -16.37 -2.38 -8.53
C GLU A 39 -15.56 -1.12 -8.89
N VAL A 40 -14.32 -1.05 -8.40
CA VAL A 40 -13.40 0.06 -8.69
C VAL A 40 -12.52 -0.21 -9.90
N SER A 41 -12.78 -1.21 -10.73
CA SER A 41 -11.92 -1.51 -11.89
C SER A 41 -12.21 -0.61 -13.10
N CYS A 42 -11.21 -0.43 -13.98
CA CYS A 42 -11.26 0.53 -15.09
C CYS A 42 -10.88 -0.12 -16.41
N LYS A 43 -11.47 0.35 -17.52
CA LYS A 43 -10.99 0.02 -18.86
C LYS A 43 -9.63 0.66 -19.12
N VAL A 44 -8.82 0.02 -19.94
CA VAL A 44 -7.52 0.55 -20.36
C VAL A 44 -7.46 0.88 -21.83
N ASP A 45 -6.61 1.84 -22.17
CA ASP A 45 -6.23 2.15 -23.53
C ASP A 45 -5.21 1.13 -24.10
N ALA A 46 -4.77 1.36 -25.33
CA ALA A 46 -3.78 0.52 -26.00
C ALA A 46 -2.43 0.43 -25.24
N ASP A 47 -2.09 1.45 -24.46
CA ASP A 47 -0.87 1.51 -23.65
C ASP A 47 -1.06 0.86 -22.27
N GLY A 48 -2.27 0.39 -21.94
CA GLY A 48 -2.60 -0.23 -20.66
C GLY A 48 -2.82 0.77 -19.53
N ARG A 49 -3.16 2.02 -19.84
CA ARG A 49 -3.50 3.09 -18.88
C ARG A 49 -5.01 3.20 -18.72
N ALA A 50 -5.47 3.51 -17.50
CA ALA A 50 -6.89 3.74 -17.21
C ALA A 50 -7.49 4.84 -18.11
N CYS A 51 -8.63 4.55 -18.73
CA CYS A 51 -9.39 5.55 -19.50
C CYS A 51 -10.08 6.57 -18.58
N ASP A 52 -10.54 6.15 -17.40
CA ASP A 52 -11.28 7.00 -16.46
C ASP A 52 -10.34 7.52 -15.36
N VAL A 53 -9.84 8.73 -15.57
CA VAL A 53 -8.98 9.47 -14.62
C VAL A 53 -9.75 10.13 -13.48
N ALA A 54 -11.06 10.36 -13.66
CA ALA A 54 -11.84 11.28 -12.81
C ALA A 54 -12.20 10.74 -11.41
N GLU A 55 -12.30 9.43 -11.20
CA GLU A 55 -12.82 8.86 -9.93
C GLU A 55 -11.82 8.85 -8.78
N ARG A 56 -10.52 9.01 -9.06
CA ARG A 56 -9.46 8.83 -8.04
C ARG A 56 -9.21 10.07 -7.17
N GLN A 57 -9.51 11.27 -7.68
CA GLN A 57 -9.43 12.50 -6.88
C GLN A 57 -10.38 12.47 -5.68
N VAL A 58 -11.43 11.65 -5.71
CA VAL A 58 -12.43 11.56 -4.65
C VAL A 58 -11.96 10.67 -3.48
N LEU A 59 -11.10 9.67 -3.72
CA LEU A 59 -10.67 8.74 -2.65
C LEU A 59 -9.74 9.37 -1.61
N PHE A 60 -8.95 10.38 -2.00
CA PHE A 60 -8.12 11.19 -1.10
C PHE A 60 -8.88 12.36 -0.46
N HIS A 61 -10.18 12.46 -0.74
CA HIS A 61 -11.05 13.51 -0.23
C HIS A 61 -12.32 12.90 0.38
N CYS A 62 -12.17 11.91 1.27
CA CYS A 62 -13.31 11.53 2.10
C CYS A 62 -13.56 12.62 3.16
N GLY A 63 -14.21 13.71 2.76
CA GLY A 63 -14.68 14.76 3.66
C GLY A 63 -15.79 14.31 4.64
N GLN A 64 -16.20 13.03 4.57
CA GLN A 64 -17.26 12.43 5.39
C GLN A 64 -16.79 11.25 6.25
N CYS A 65 -15.52 10.84 6.14
CA CYS A 65 -14.97 9.77 6.96
C CYS A 65 -14.44 10.40 8.26
N ALA A 66 -15.04 10.05 9.40
CA ALA A 66 -14.64 10.56 10.72
C ALA A 66 -13.15 10.34 11.04
N ASN A 67 -12.50 9.38 10.36
CA ASN A 67 -11.06 9.18 10.33
C ASN A 67 -10.60 8.88 8.89
N HIS A 68 -10.09 9.88 8.19
CA HIS A 68 -9.56 9.75 6.81
C HIS A 68 -8.50 8.62 6.70
N LEU A 69 -7.76 8.35 7.79
CA LEU A 69 -6.76 7.28 7.87
C LEU A 69 -7.34 5.86 7.68
N THR A 70 -8.57 5.57 8.12
CA THR A 70 -9.07 4.17 8.15
C THR A 70 -9.47 3.66 6.76
N CYS A 71 -10.02 4.53 5.90
CA CYS A 71 -10.33 4.18 4.52
C CYS A 71 -9.06 4.04 3.66
N LEU A 72 -8.01 4.79 3.98
CA LEU A 72 -6.72 4.69 3.30
C LEU A 72 -5.95 3.44 3.74
N GLN A 73 -6.02 3.01 5.00
CA GLN A 73 -5.21 1.91 5.54
C GLN A 73 -5.41 0.53 4.86
N GLY A 74 -6.59 0.21 4.32
CA GLY A 74 -6.82 -1.07 3.62
C GLY A 74 -6.15 -1.12 2.25
N THR A 75 -6.38 -0.10 1.43
CA THR A 75 -5.91 0.00 0.04
C THR A 75 -4.44 0.48 -0.04
N TRP A 76 -4.00 1.37 0.86
CA TRP A 76 -2.67 2.00 0.84
C TRP A 76 -1.50 1.02 0.91
N ARG A 77 -1.63 -0.04 1.72
CA ARG A 77 -0.56 -1.03 1.92
C ARG A 77 -0.07 -1.60 0.61
N TYR A 78 -0.99 -1.89 -0.31
CA TYR A 78 -0.67 -2.57 -1.56
C TYR A 78 -0.62 -1.64 -2.77
N MET A 79 -1.02 -0.36 -2.65
CA MET A 79 -0.89 0.61 -3.74
C MET A 79 0.56 0.72 -4.28
N SER A 80 0.73 0.97 -5.58
CA SER A 80 2.06 1.17 -6.17
C SER A 80 2.74 2.45 -5.64
N TYR A 81 4.06 2.49 -5.69
CA TYR A 81 4.86 3.67 -5.36
C TYR A 81 4.43 4.89 -6.19
N ASN A 82 4.28 4.72 -7.52
CA ASN A 82 3.87 5.83 -8.40
C ASN A 82 2.54 6.43 -7.99
N VAL A 83 1.59 5.57 -7.61
CA VAL A 83 0.27 5.94 -7.16
C VAL A 83 0.29 6.72 -5.83
N LEU A 84 1.25 6.43 -4.94
CA LEU A 84 1.35 7.02 -3.61
C LEU A 84 2.14 8.34 -3.59
N ASP A 85 3.09 8.49 -4.50
CA ASP A 85 4.04 9.61 -4.51
C ASP A 85 3.61 10.75 -5.46
N LYS A 86 2.91 10.44 -6.55
CA LYS A 86 2.62 11.40 -7.62
C LYS A 86 1.14 11.77 -7.66
N GLU A 87 0.88 13.06 -7.87
CA GLU A 87 -0.47 13.64 -7.82
C GLU A 87 -1.38 13.21 -8.98
N ASP A 88 -0.84 13.14 -10.21
CA ASP A 88 -1.62 12.96 -11.44
C ASP A 88 -1.27 11.65 -12.16
N VAL A 89 -1.01 10.57 -11.40
CA VAL A 89 -0.72 9.27 -12.02
C VAL A 89 -2.00 8.60 -12.51
N VAL A 90 -2.03 8.33 -13.80
CA VAL A 90 -3.00 7.43 -14.42
C VAL A 90 -2.63 6.00 -14.05
N HIS A 91 -3.50 5.36 -13.26
CA HIS A 91 -3.32 3.96 -12.86
C HIS A 91 -3.24 3.08 -14.10
N SER A 92 -2.30 2.15 -14.10
CA SER A 92 -2.02 1.26 -15.22
C SER A 92 -2.00 -0.20 -14.78
N LEU A 93 -1.96 -1.12 -15.74
CA LEU A 93 -1.69 -2.52 -15.41
C LEU A 93 -0.34 -2.71 -14.72
N SER A 94 0.60 -1.75 -14.87
CA SER A 94 1.86 -1.80 -14.14
C SER A 94 1.64 -1.69 -12.64
N ASP A 95 0.75 -0.78 -12.22
CA ASP A 95 0.47 -0.52 -10.82
C ASP A 95 -0.20 -1.73 -10.16
N ASP A 96 -1.15 -2.38 -10.84
CA ASP A 96 -1.78 -3.62 -10.35
C ASP A 96 -0.76 -4.75 -10.10
N MET A 97 0.20 -4.97 -11.00
CA MET A 97 1.17 -6.06 -10.76
C MET A 97 2.21 -5.67 -9.70
N GLU A 98 2.45 -4.38 -9.47
CA GLU A 98 3.24 -3.92 -8.32
C GLU A 98 2.48 -4.16 -7.01
N SER A 99 1.16 -3.95 -7.00
CA SER A 99 0.31 -4.33 -5.88
C SER A 99 0.35 -5.83 -5.59
N LEU A 100 0.36 -6.68 -6.61
CA LEU A 100 0.56 -8.13 -6.41
C LEU A 100 1.93 -8.45 -5.79
N LEU A 101 3.01 -7.79 -6.24
CA LEU A 101 4.33 -7.93 -5.62
C LEU A 101 4.28 -7.57 -4.13
N TYR A 102 3.59 -6.49 -3.75
CA TYR A 102 3.43 -6.10 -2.36
C TYR A 102 2.59 -7.09 -1.54
N VAL A 103 1.56 -7.69 -2.12
CA VAL A 103 0.81 -8.77 -1.47
C VAL A 103 1.73 -9.95 -1.14
N VAL A 104 2.53 -10.42 -2.11
CA VAL A 104 3.46 -11.54 -1.89
C VAL A 104 4.57 -11.18 -0.92
N LEU A 105 5.12 -9.97 -1.01
CA LEU A 105 6.14 -9.47 -0.09
C LEU A 105 5.61 -9.44 1.35
N TYR A 106 4.41 -8.88 1.54
CA TYR A 106 3.76 -8.82 2.85
C TYR A 106 3.55 -10.22 3.43
N CYS A 107 2.97 -11.14 2.65
CA CYS A 107 2.79 -12.54 3.06
C CYS A 107 4.12 -13.21 3.45
N SER A 108 5.15 -13.01 2.62
CA SER A 108 6.48 -13.60 2.82
C SER A 108 7.09 -13.15 4.14
N LEU A 109 7.12 -11.84 4.38
CA LEU A 109 7.65 -11.24 5.61
C LEU A 109 6.79 -11.57 6.83
N ARG A 110 5.47 -11.59 6.69
CA ARG A 110 4.57 -11.79 7.84
C ARG A 110 4.55 -13.25 8.29
N TRP A 111 4.51 -14.18 7.34
CA TRP A 111 4.10 -15.57 7.60
C TRP A 111 5.10 -16.64 7.18
N LEU A 112 6.09 -16.38 6.34
CA LEU A 112 7.06 -17.42 5.98
C LEU A 112 8.24 -17.44 6.94
N PRO A 113 8.90 -18.59 7.15
CA PRO A 113 10.05 -18.66 8.05
C PRO A 113 11.27 -17.95 7.43
N HIS A 114 11.89 -17.06 8.22
CA HIS A 114 13.10 -16.33 7.87
C HIS A 114 13.81 -15.85 9.16
N ASP A 115 15.04 -15.36 9.03
CA ASP A 115 15.94 -14.99 10.12
C ASP A 115 15.73 -13.58 10.73
N GLU A 116 14.93 -12.72 10.09
CA GLU A 116 14.60 -11.39 10.65
C GLU A 116 13.90 -11.46 12.02
N ASP A 117 14.35 -10.64 12.97
CA ASP A 117 13.77 -10.54 14.30
C ASP A 117 12.44 -9.75 14.32
N GLU A 118 11.56 -10.02 15.28
CA GLU A 118 10.20 -9.42 15.32
C GLU A 118 10.19 -7.89 15.41
N LYS A 119 11.21 -7.27 16.03
CA LYS A 119 11.29 -5.82 16.18
C LYS A 119 11.70 -5.18 14.85
N SER A 120 12.75 -5.69 14.22
CA SER A 120 13.20 -5.24 12.91
C SER A 120 12.13 -5.48 11.84
N LEU A 121 11.49 -6.65 11.86
CA LEU A 121 10.37 -6.99 11.00
C LEU A 121 9.19 -6.01 11.16
N GLY A 122 8.82 -5.67 12.40
CA GLY A 122 7.78 -4.68 12.67
C GLY A 122 8.10 -3.31 12.07
N ALA A 123 9.37 -2.87 12.17
CA ALA A 123 9.82 -1.62 11.57
C ALA A 123 9.82 -1.68 10.03
N HIS A 124 10.21 -2.81 9.43
CA HIS A 124 10.17 -3.02 7.98
C HIS A 124 8.74 -3.00 7.45
N LEU A 125 7.83 -3.71 8.10
CA LEU A 125 6.42 -3.74 7.72
C LEU A 125 5.79 -2.35 7.83
N HIS A 126 6.04 -1.64 8.93
CA HIS A 126 5.57 -0.27 9.09
C HIS A 126 6.11 0.65 7.98
N ALA A 127 7.43 0.64 7.74
CA ALA A 127 8.04 1.50 6.72
C ALA A 127 7.54 1.21 5.29
N LEU A 128 7.28 -0.06 4.96
CA LEU A 128 6.82 -0.47 3.63
C LEU A 128 5.34 -0.26 3.40
N PHE A 129 4.51 -0.61 4.39
CA PHE A 129 3.08 -0.79 4.20
C PHE A 129 2.23 0.25 4.94
N ASP A 130 2.65 0.73 6.10
CA ASP A 130 1.79 1.56 6.96
C ASP A 130 2.24 3.03 7.05
N TYR A 131 3.51 3.33 6.72
CA TYR A 131 4.05 4.68 6.78
C TYR A 131 3.34 5.61 5.79
N SER A 132 2.95 6.78 6.30
CA SER A 132 2.39 7.88 5.54
C SER A 132 2.80 9.21 6.18
N GLU A 133 2.88 10.26 5.39
CA GLU A 133 3.25 11.61 5.83
C GLU A 133 2.28 12.62 5.23
N PHE A 134 1.90 13.64 6.00
CA PHE A 134 1.07 14.72 5.49
C PHE A 134 1.94 15.91 5.06
N LEU A 135 2.01 16.17 3.75
CA LEU A 135 2.83 17.21 3.16
C LEU A 135 1.97 18.09 2.24
N VAL A 136 2.03 19.41 2.44
CA VAL A 136 1.33 20.42 1.60
C VAL A 136 -0.16 20.08 1.40
N GLY A 137 -0.86 19.70 2.48
CA GLY A 137 -2.29 19.42 2.44
C GLY A 137 -2.67 18.02 1.93
N ARG A 138 -1.71 17.12 1.75
CA ARG A 138 -1.94 15.79 1.16
C ARG A 138 -1.26 14.70 1.96
N LEU A 139 -1.88 13.52 2.00
CA LEU A 139 -1.25 12.32 2.56
C LEU A 139 -0.42 11.63 1.47
N LEU A 140 0.88 11.53 1.69
CA LEU A 140 1.86 10.90 0.80
C LEU A 140 2.49 9.67 1.46
N GLY A 141 3.07 8.80 0.63
CA GLY A 141 3.76 7.61 1.09
C GLY A 141 4.67 7.04 0.02
N GLY A 142 5.00 5.75 0.17
CA GLY A 142 5.77 5.05 -0.85
C GLY A 142 7.30 5.18 -0.72
N ASN A 143 7.84 5.96 0.22
CA ASN A 143 9.29 6.02 0.48
C ASN A 143 9.90 4.63 0.74
N GLY A 144 9.27 3.81 1.58
CA GLY A 144 9.73 2.43 1.82
C GLY A 144 9.64 1.56 0.56
N LYS A 145 8.58 1.74 -0.23
CA LYS A 145 8.37 1.04 -1.51
C LYS A 145 9.43 1.41 -2.55
N TYR A 146 9.79 2.69 -2.64
CA TYR A 146 10.89 3.18 -3.47
C TYR A 146 12.23 2.54 -3.06
N LEU A 147 12.55 2.53 -1.77
CA LEU A 147 13.79 1.91 -1.27
C LEU A 147 13.81 0.39 -1.49
N PHE A 148 12.67 -0.28 -1.38
CA PHE A 148 12.56 -1.69 -1.74
C PHE A 148 12.79 -1.92 -3.24
N LEU A 149 12.15 -1.14 -4.11
CA LEU A 149 12.29 -1.30 -5.56
C LEU A 149 13.68 -0.93 -6.09
N SER A 150 14.33 0.08 -5.51
CA SER A 150 15.64 0.57 -5.95
C SER A 150 16.81 -0.24 -5.39
N THR A 151 16.79 -0.62 -4.12
CA THR A 151 17.96 -1.24 -3.46
C THR A 151 17.65 -2.54 -2.72
N ARG A 152 16.40 -3.00 -2.68
CA ARG A 152 15.96 -4.14 -1.84
C ARG A 152 16.25 -3.95 -0.36
N ARG A 153 16.35 -2.71 0.13
CA ARG A 153 16.73 -2.37 1.52
C ARG A 153 16.09 -3.25 2.60
N TYR A 154 14.81 -3.59 2.44
CA TYR A 154 14.03 -4.35 3.43
C TYR A 154 14.02 -5.87 3.21
N LEU A 155 14.74 -6.36 2.20
CA LEU A 155 14.80 -7.77 1.82
C LEU A 155 16.25 -8.28 1.64
N GLU A 156 17.21 -7.38 1.44
CA GLU A 156 18.59 -7.71 1.05
C GLU A 156 19.30 -8.64 2.04
N HIS A 157 19.03 -8.49 3.34
CA HIS A 157 19.69 -9.22 4.42
C HIS A 157 18.85 -10.36 4.99
N ILE A 158 17.59 -10.51 4.53
CA ILE A 158 16.68 -11.55 5.02
C ILE A 158 16.97 -12.87 4.31
N THR A 159 17.24 -13.90 5.11
CA THR A 159 17.38 -15.29 4.64
C THR A 159 16.09 -16.04 4.93
N PHE A 160 15.33 -16.35 3.89
CA PHE A 160 14.18 -17.24 4.00
C PHE A 160 14.64 -18.68 4.18
N ALA A 161 13.94 -19.44 5.02
CA ALA A 161 14.16 -20.88 5.14
C ALA A 161 13.94 -21.61 3.81
N HIS A 162 13.09 -21.05 2.95
CA HIS A 162 12.83 -21.53 1.60
C HIS A 162 13.33 -20.51 0.55
N PRO A 163 14.54 -20.69 -0.03
CA PRO A 163 15.16 -19.70 -0.91
C PRO A 163 14.36 -19.27 -2.15
N PRO A 164 13.58 -20.15 -2.82
CA PRO A 164 12.84 -19.76 -4.03
C PRO A 164 11.92 -18.55 -3.87
N ILE A 165 11.34 -18.31 -2.68
CA ILE A 165 10.48 -17.13 -2.50
C ILE A 165 11.28 -15.83 -2.60
N LYS A 166 12.54 -15.84 -2.15
CA LYS A 166 13.43 -14.68 -2.26
C LYS A 166 13.81 -14.43 -3.71
N GLU A 167 14.11 -15.49 -4.46
CA GLU A 167 14.37 -15.41 -5.90
C GLU A 167 13.17 -14.80 -6.64
N TRP A 168 11.96 -15.26 -6.32
CA TRP A 168 10.74 -14.72 -6.90
C TRP A 168 10.58 -13.22 -6.59
N LEU A 169 10.71 -12.83 -5.32
CA LEU A 169 10.60 -11.43 -4.89
C LEU A 169 11.63 -10.54 -5.57
N ASP A 170 12.90 -10.96 -5.60
CA ASP A 170 13.99 -10.19 -6.19
C ASP A 170 13.79 -10.01 -7.70
N THR A 171 13.37 -11.07 -8.40
CA THR A 171 13.14 -11.08 -9.85
C THR A 171 11.99 -10.16 -10.24
N VAL A 172 10.85 -10.27 -9.54
CA VAL A 172 9.66 -9.48 -9.88
C VAL A 172 9.84 -8.02 -9.51
N ALA A 173 10.54 -7.73 -8.43
CA ALA A 173 10.90 -6.37 -8.10
C ALA A 173 11.95 -5.80 -9.08
N GLU A 174 12.77 -6.62 -9.76
CA GLU A 174 13.72 -6.16 -10.79
C GLU A 174 12.96 -5.71 -12.04
N TYR A 175 11.85 -6.38 -12.37
CA TYR A 175 10.93 -5.96 -13.42
C TYR A 175 10.27 -4.60 -13.13
N ARG A 176 10.34 -4.14 -11.87
CA ARG A 176 9.79 -2.88 -11.38
C ARG A 176 10.87 -1.89 -10.94
N CYS A 177 12.15 -2.22 -11.12
CA CYS A 177 13.23 -1.44 -10.54
C CYS A 177 13.23 0.00 -11.06
N VAL A 178 13.09 0.95 -10.13
CA VAL A 178 13.26 2.38 -10.38
C VAL A 178 14.72 2.70 -10.14
N ARG A 179 15.59 2.43 -11.12
CA ARG A 179 17.00 2.86 -11.04
C ARG A 179 17.11 4.30 -11.47
N ASP A 180 17.58 5.16 -10.58
CA ASP A 180 17.90 6.55 -10.88
C ASP A 180 18.80 6.64 -12.12
N SER A 181 18.27 7.32 -13.13
CA SER A 181 18.91 7.59 -14.40
C SER A 181 20.01 8.64 -14.23
N PHE A 182 21.18 8.25 -13.72
CA PHE A 182 22.42 9.01 -13.90
C PHE A 182 23.27 8.48 -15.08
N ASN A 183 22.85 7.41 -15.75
CA ASN A 183 23.47 6.92 -16.99
C ASN A 183 22.42 6.49 -18.01
N VAL A 184 22.05 7.41 -18.91
CA VAL A 184 20.97 7.26 -19.91
C VAL A 184 21.40 6.46 -21.15
N SER A 185 22.63 5.93 -21.22
CA SER A 185 23.14 5.32 -22.45
C SER A 185 23.16 3.79 -22.50
N ALA A 186 22.76 3.06 -21.45
CA ALA A 186 22.95 1.60 -21.43
C ALA A 186 21.87 0.77 -20.71
N ILE A 187 20.72 1.34 -20.34
CA ILE A 187 19.68 0.56 -19.65
C ILE A 187 18.50 0.42 -20.62
N PRO A 188 18.26 -0.77 -21.18
CA PRO A 188 17.02 -1.01 -21.90
C PRO A 188 15.89 -0.65 -20.94
N GLN A 189 14.97 0.20 -21.40
CA GLN A 189 13.63 0.27 -20.85
C GLN A 189 13.04 -1.15 -20.91
N LYS A 190 13.38 -2.01 -19.94
CA LYS A 190 12.58 -3.18 -19.59
C LYS A 190 11.36 -2.61 -18.89
N VAL A 191 10.54 -1.88 -19.64
CA VAL A 191 9.12 -1.76 -19.37
C VAL A 191 8.63 -3.18 -19.50
N VAL A 192 8.61 -3.90 -18.38
CA VAL A 192 8.31 -5.32 -18.38
C VAL A 192 6.86 -5.48 -18.78
N HIS A 193 6.65 -5.92 -20.01
CA HIS A 193 5.34 -6.26 -20.53
C HIS A 193 4.71 -7.27 -19.54
N PRO A 194 3.45 -7.09 -19.12
CA PRO A 194 2.79 -7.96 -18.13
C PRO A 194 2.94 -9.47 -18.41
N LYS A 195 3.02 -9.84 -19.69
CA LYS A 195 3.28 -11.21 -20.17
C LYS A 195 4.58 -11.84 -19.65
N HIS A 196 5.62 -11.06 -19.38
CA HIS A 196 6.87 -11.61 -18.84
C HIS A 196 6.70 -12.08 -17.40
N LEU A 197 5.96 -11.33 -16.58
CA LEU A 197 5.66 -11.76 -15.21
C LEU A 197 4.80 -13.02 -15.23
N ASP A 198 3.80 -13.09 -16.10
CA ASP A 198 2.95 -14.28 -16.23
C ASP A 198 3.72 -15.52 -16.68
N ALA A 199 4.57 -15.39 -17.70
CA ALA A 199 5.46 -16.47 -18.14
C ALA A 199 6.43 -16.91 -17.04
N PHE A 200 7.13 -15.96 -16.42
CA PHE A 200 8.03 -16.23 -15.29
C PHE A 200 7.30 -16.91 -14.13
N TRP A 201 6.11 -16.42 -13.77
CA TRP A 201 5.33 -16.98 -12.67
C TRP A 201 4.90 -18.42 -12.96
N ALA A 202 4.41 -18.69 -14.18
CA ALA A 202 4.02 -20.03 -14.60
C ALA A 202 5.21 -21.00 -14.59
N GLU A 203 6.36 -20.56 -15.13
CA GLU A 203 7.60 -21.34 -15.11
C GLU A 203 8.10 -21.56 -13.68
N PHE A 204 8.07 -20.53 -12.85
CA PHE A 204 8.51 -20.60 -11.46
C PHE A 204 7.70 -21.64 -10.67
N LEU A 205 6.36 -21.60 -10.78
CA LEU A 205 5.49 -22.59 -10.13
C LEU A 205 5.64 -24.01 -10.68
N ALA A 206 6.06 -24.17 -11.94
CA ALA A 206 6.28 -25.47 -12.56
C ALA A 206 7.65 -26.06 -12.21
N SER A 207 8.67 -25.21 -12.03
CA SER A 207 10.07 -25.60 -11.79
C SER A 207 10.43 -25.70 -10.32
N HIS A 208 9.73 -24.99 -9.43
CA HIS A 208 10.00 -24.96 -8.00
C HIS A 208 8.96 -25.73 -7.20
N THR A 209 9.45 -26.55 -6.27
CA THR A 209 8.61 -27.09 -5.20
C THR A 209 8.45 -25.99 -4.15
N LEU A 210 7.21 -25.60 -3.85
CA LEU A 210 6.92 -24.70 -2.74
C LEU A 210 6.51 -25.52 -1.52
N GLU A 211 7.12 -25.21 -0.38
CA GLU A 211 6.79 -25.86 0.88
C GLU A 211 5.32 -25.67 1.25
N ALA A 212 4.74 -26.70 1.86
CA ALA A 212 3.37 -26.67 2.32
C ALA A 212 3.33 -26.55 3.85
N LYS A 213 2.42 -25.71 4.36
CA LYS A 213 2.17 -25.54 5.81
C LYS A 213 3.37 -24.94 6.57
N ASP A 214 4.13 -24.09 5.90
CA ASP A 214 5.28 -23.34 6.43
C ASP A 214 4.88 -22.00 7.07
N ARG A 215 3.59 -21.70 7.15
CA ARG A 215 3.07 -20.53 7.85
C ARG A 215 3.49 -20.55 9.32
N ILE A 216 4.13 -19.47 9.75
CA ILE A 216 4.42 -19.19 11.16
C ILE A 216 3.63 -17.99 11.66
N GLU A 217 3.24 -18.06 12.92
CA GLU A 217 2.61 -16.93 13.61
C GLU A 217 3.69 -16.15 14.36
N ARG A 218 3.79 -14.85 14.08
CA ARG A 218 4.69 -13.92 14.81
C ARG A 218 3.88 -12.92 15.62
N VAL A 219 4.38 -12.55 16.80
CA VAL A 219 3.79 -11.50 17.61
C VAL A 219 4.51 -10.21 17.29
N LEU A 220 4.00 -9.48 16.30
CA LEU A 220 4.57 -8.18 15.96
C LEU A 220 4.23 -7.15 17.04
N PRO A 221 5.16 -6.25 17.37
CA PRO A 221 4.82 -5.09 18.19
C PRO A 221 3.61 -4.41 17.55
N ALA A 222 2.60 -4.06 18.35
CA ALA A 222 1.54 -3.18 17.86
C ALA A 222 2.21 -1.99 17.20
N SER A 223 1.81 -1.67 15.97
CA SER A 223 2.31 -0.49 15.26
C SER A 223 2.14 0.67 16.22
N SER A 224 3.23 1.05 16.89
CA SER A 224 3.18 2.15 17.81
C SER A 224 2.73 3.30 16.92
N SER A 225 1.64 3.93 17.32
CA SER A 225 1.34 5.28 16.91
C SER A 225 2.59 6.10 17.25
N LEU A 226 3.58 6.11 16.35
CA LEU A 226 4.71 7.01 16.42
C LEU A 226 4.05 8.37 16.34
N SER A 227 3.98 8.98 17.51
CA SER A 227 3.25 10.19 17.83
C SER A 227 3.41 11.20 16.71
N TYR A 228 2.28 11.62 16.14
CA TYR A 228 2.20 12.84 15.36
C TYR A 228 2.81 13.98 16.19
N SER A 229 3.99 14.43 15.79
CA SER A 229 4.53 15.70 16.25
C SER A 229 3.64 16.79 15.67
N ASN A 230 2.59 17.17 16.39
CA ASN A 230 1.87 18.41 16.13
C ASN A 230 2.88 19.56 16.30
N SER A 231 3.43 20.04 15.19
CA SER A 231 4.05 21.35 15.14
C SER A 231 2.95 22.36 15.44
N SER A 232 2.95 22.83 16.69
CA SER A 232 2.05 23.86 17.19
C SER A 232 2.14 25.09 16.29
N VAL A 233 1.11 25.30 15.46
CA VAL A 233 0.83 26.59 14.85
C VAL A 233 0.44 27.51 16.00
N ARG A 234 1.37 28.39 16.35
CA ARG A 234 1.22 29.43 17.36
C ARG A 234 0.09 30.37 16.92
N SER A 235 -1.14 30.04 17.32
CA SER A 235 -2.27 30.95 17.18
C SER A 235 -2.08 32.06 18.22
N THR A 236 -1.85 33.26 17.73
CA THR A 236 -1.88 34.49 18.51
C THR A 236 -3.28 34.65 19.10
N SER A 237 -3.43 34.40 20.41
CA SER A 237 -4.64 34.79 21.14
C SER A 237 -4.54 36.27 21.50
N SER A 238 -5.44 37.05 20.90
CA SER A 238 -5.83 38.36 21.37
C SER A 238 -6.44 38.23 22.77
N VAL A 239 -5.87 38.96 23.72
CA VAL A 239 -6.39 39.09 25.08
C VAL A 239 -7.66 39.96 25.02
N VAL A 240 -8.81 39.35 25.28
CA VAL A 240 -10.02 40.08 25.69
C VAL A 240 -10.29 39.69 27.14
N SER A 241 -10.25 40.70 28.01
CA SER A 241 -10.38 40.62 29.45
C SER A 241 -11.76 40.07 29.85
N SER A 242 -11.78 39.10 30.76
CA SER A 242 -12.97 38.53 31.37
C SER A 242 -13.33 39.31 32.64
N ASP A 243 -14.56 39.82 32.68
CA ASP A 243 -15.24 40.34 33.86
C ASP A 243 -15.31 39.28 34.97
N THR A 244 -14.89 39.67 36.18
CA THR A 244 -15.08 38.90 37.40
C THR A 244 -16.43 39.25 38.01
N GLN A 245 -17.33 38.27 38.11
CA GLN A 245 -18.54 38.35 38.91
C GLN A 245 -18.18 38.28 40.39
N ASP A 246 -18.66 39.25 41.18
CA ASP A 246 -18.68 39.18 42.63
C ASP A 246 -20.13 39.28 43.11
N ILE A 247 -20.55 38.28 43.89
CA ILE A 247 -21.91 38.12 44.41
C ILE A 247 -21.95 38.73 45.81
N GLN A 248 -22.85 39.70 46.07
CA GLN A 248 -23.50 39.80 47.38
C GLN A 248 -24.78 40.69 47.40
N LYS A 249 -25.82 40.12 48.02
CA LYS A 249 -26.93 40.72 48.79
C LYS A 249 -28.19 41.28 48.09
N VAL A 250 -29.26 40.49 48.27
CA VAL A 250 -30.72 40.78 48.31
C VAL A 250 -30.99 41.79 49.48
N PRO A 251 -32.02 42.70 49.50
CA PRO A 251 -33.41 42.36 49.18
C PRO A 251 -34.38 43.42 48.62
N ALA A 252 -35.54 42.88 48.21
CA ALA A 252 -36.91 43.40 48.35
C ALA A 252 -37.45 44.48 47.39
N ASN A 253 -38.49 44.03 46.68
CA ASN A 253 -39.85 44.60 46.61
C ASN A 253 -40.24 45.63 45.53
N VAL A 254 -41.40 45.30 44.93
CA VAL A 254 -42.51 46.17 44.43
C VAL A 254 -42.55 46.50 42.92
N MET A 255 -43.41 45.75 42.22
CA MET A 255 -44.60 46.19 41.45
C MET A 255 -44.45 47.27 40.35
N VAL A 256 -44.57 46.82 39.08
CA VAL A 256 -45.47 47.25 37.94
C VAL A 256 -45.90 48.74 37.86
N PRO A 257 -46.05 49.37 36.67
CA PRO A 257 -46.11 48.81 35.30
C PRO A 257 -44.95 49.20 34.36
#